data_AF-A0A543K8V0-F1
#
_entry.id   AF-A0A543K8V0-F1
#
_cell.length_a   1.000
_cell.length_b   1.000
_cell.length_c   1.000
_cell.angle_alpha   90.00
_cell.angle_beta   90.00
_cell.angle_gamma   90.00
#
_symmetry.space_group_name_H-M   'P 1'
#
loop_
_entity.id
_entity.type
_entity.pdbx_description
1 polymer ?
#
loop_
_entity_poly.entity_id
_entity_poly.type
_entity_poly.pdbx_seq_one_letter_code
_entity_poly.pdbx_strand_id
1 'polypeptide(L)' 'MLTMSEKRELRSTPLGLRVTPSLKSALESAANDDRRSVASMAEMILTDWLEAKGYLEKNPK' A
#
# COMPACT_ATOMS: atom_id res chain seq x y z
N MET A 1 -24.56 15.07 3.50
CA MET A 1 -23.26 14.47 3.86
C MET A 1 -22.42 14.45 2.58
N LEU A 2 -21.50 15.39 2.42
CA LEU A 2 -20.61 15.47 1.26
C LEU A 2 -19.35 14.68 1.60
N THR A 3 -19.03 13.59 0.90
CA THR A 3 -17.73 12.93 1.07
C THR A 3 -17.15 12.47 -0.27
N MET A 4 -16.16 13.25 -0.70
CA MET A 4 -15.02 12.88 -1.54
C MET A 4 -15.31 12.44 -2.99
N SER A 5 -15.50 13.47 -3.83
CA SER A 5 -14.84 13.68 -5.12
C SER A 5 -14.45 12.43 -5.94
N GLU A 6 -15.06 12.30 -7.12
CA GLU A 6 -14.56 11.57 -8.30
C GLU A 6 -13.22 12.14 -8.84
N LYS A 7 -12.32 12.56 -7.95
CA LYS A 7 -10.92 12.81 -8.32
C LYS A 7 -10.31 11.43 -8.42
N ARG A 8 -10.13 10.94 -9.65
CA ARG A 8 -9.22 9.83 -9.92
C ARG A 8 -7.96 10.06 -9.09
N GLU A 9 -7.59 9.11 -8.23
CA GLU A 9 -6.34 9.13 -7.48
C GLU A 9 -5.17 9.04 -8.46
N LEU A 10 -4.81 10.16 -9.08
CA LEU A 10 -3.86 10.22 -10.19
C LEU A 10 -2.42 10.46 -9.72
N ARG A 11 -2.20 10.68 -8.42
CA ARG A 11 -0.88 11.02 -7.88
C ARG A 11 -0.61 10.31 -6.56
N SER A 12 0.49 9.57 -6.52
CA SER A 12 1.04 8.99 -5.29
C SER A 12 1.46 10.10 -4.32
N THR A 13 1.07 9.98 -3.05
CA THR A 13 1.56 10.84 -1.96
C THR A 13 2.68 10.10 -1.22
N PRO A 14 3.83 10.74 -0.93
CA PRO A 14 4.93 10.05 -0.27
C PRO A 14 4.56 9.63 1.16
N LEU A 15 4.89 8.39 1.53
CA LEU A 15 4.78 7.86 2.88
C LEU A 15 6.17 7.61 3.47
N GLY A 16 6.58 8.44 4.43
CA GLY A 16 7.87 8.29 5.11
C GLY A 16 7.81 7.25 6.22
N LEU A 17 8.34 6.04 5.99
CA LEU A 17 8.38 4.96 6.99
C LEU A 17 9.78 4.74 7.55
N ARG A 18 9.90 4.61 8.87
CA ARG A 18 11.07 4.02 9.53
C ARG A 18 10.70 2.62 9.97
N VAL A 19 11.48 1.65 9.54
CA VAL A 19 11.28 0.23 9.84
C VAL A 19 12.56 -0.38 10.39
N THR A 20 12.45 -1.49 11.10
CA THR A 20 13.62 -2.24 11.53
C THR A 20 14.34 -2.86 10.31
N PRO A 21 15.66 -3.12 10.41
CA PRO A 21 16.40 -3.79 9.34
C PRO A 21 15.82 -5.16 8.97
N SER A 22 15.34 -5.93 9.96
CA SER A 22 14.73 -7.24 9.73
C SER A 22 13.44 -7.15 8.92
N LEU A 23 12.59 -6.16 9.21
CA LEU A 23 11.35 -5.94 8.45
C LEU A 23 11.66 -5.52 7.01
N LYS A 24 12.65 -4.65 6.81
CA LYS A 24 13.09 -4.24 5.47
C LYS A 24 13.57 -5.45 4.65
N SER A 25 14.42 -6.29 5.22
CA SER A 25 14.96 -7.47 4.53
C SER A 25 13.88 -8.49 4.15
N ALA A 26 12.90 -8.71 5.03
CA ALA A 26 11.75 -9.57 4.72
C ALA A 26 10.91 -9.00 3.57
N LEU A 27 10.66 -7.69 3.58
CA LEU A 27 9.91 -7.01 2.52
C LEU A 27 10.64 -7.06 1.17
N GLU A 28 11.97 -6.88 1.16
CA GLU A 28 12.81 -7.01 -0.04
C GLU A 28 12.76 -8.42 -0.62
N SER A 29 12.83 -9.45 0.23
CA SER A 29 12.75 -10.86 -0.21
C SER A 29 11.39 -11.15 -0.84
N ALA A 30 10.29 -10.77 -0.17
CA ALA A 30 8.94 -10.95 -0.69
C ALA A 30 8.72 -10.19 -2.01
N ALA A 31 9.21 -8.95 -2.12
CA ALA A 31 9.11 -8.17 -3.34
C ALA A 31 9.84 -8.83 -4.52
N ASN A 32 11.02 -9.39 -4.26
CA ASN A 32 11.80 -10.11 -5.27
C ASN A 32 11.08 -11.37 -5.77
N ASP A 33 10.54 -12.18 -4.87
CA ASP A 33 9.82 -13.42 -5.21
C ASP A 33 8.59 -13.14 -6.08
N ASP A 34 7.92 -12.01 -5.84
CA ASP A 34 6.73 -11.54 -6.58
C ASP A 34 7.07 -10.58 -7.74
N ARG A 35 8.37 -10.50 -8.12
CA ARG A 35 8.88 -9.69 -9.25
C ARG A 35 8.39 -8.24 -9.28
N ARG A 36 8.33 -7.59 -8.11
CA ARG A 36 7.86 -6.20 -7.96
C ARG A 36 8.81 -5.35 -7.14
N SER A 37 8.59 -4.03 -7.18
CA SER A 37 9.35 -3.12 -6.32
C SER A 37 8.94 -3.30 -4.86
N VAL A 38 9.87 -3.00 -3.94
CA VAL A 38 9.62 -2.97 -2.49
C VAL A 38 8.46 -2.03 -2.14
N ALA A 39 8.37 -0.88 -2.82
CA ALA A 39 7.31 0.09 -2.63
C ALA A 39 5.94 -0.49 -3.03
N SER A 40 5.86 -1.13 -4.21
CA SER A 40 4.62 -1.78 -4.69
C SER A 40 4.21 -2.96 -3.81
N MET A 41 5.18 -3.71 -3.26
CA MET A 41 4.90 -4.76 -2.28
C MET A 41 4.32 -4.16 -0.99
N ALA A 42 4.93 -3.09 -0.45
CA ALA A 42 4.42 -2.40 0.73
C ALA A 42 3.01 -1.85 0.50
N GLU A 43 2.76 -1.22 -0.65
CA GLU A 43 1.46 -0.68 -1.03
C GLU A 43 0.38 -1.77 -1.10
N MET A 44 0.68 -2.93 -1.69
CA MET A 44 -0.25 -4.07 -1.72
C MET A 44 -0.57 -4.55 -0.30
N ILE A 45 0.46 -4.83 0.52
CA ILE A 45 0.26 -5.32 1.89
C ILE A 45 -0.55 -4.32 2.72
N LEU A 46 -0.27 -3.02 2.59
CA LEU A 46 -0.99 -1.97 3.31
C LEU A 46 -2.44 -1.87 2.82
N THR A 47 -2.67 -1.91 1.51
CA THR A 47 -4.01 -1.88 0.90
C THR A 47 -4.84 -3.06 1.40
N ASP A 48 -4.32 -4.28 1.25
CA ASP A 48 -5.01 -5.51 1.65
C ASP A 48 -5.37 -5.48 3.15
N TRP A 49 -4.44 -5.04 4.00
CA TRP A 49 -4.68 -4.93 5.43
C TRP A 49 -5.73 -3.87 5.77
N LEU A 50 -5.65 -2.69 5.16
CA LEU A 50 -6.58 -1.58 5.40
C LEU A 50 -8.00 -1.91 4.91
N GLU A 51 -8.12 -2.54 3.74
CA GLU A 51 -9.40 -3.03 3.22
C GLU A 51 -10.00 -4.11 4.13
N ALA A 52 -9.20 -5.09 4.55
CA ALA A 52 -9.66 -6.16 5.45
C ALA A 52 -10.14 -5.61 6.81
N LYS A 53 -9.68 -4.43 7.21
CA LYS A 53 -10.10 -3.73 8.43
C LYS A 53 -11.18 -2.68 8.22
N GLY A 54 -11.59 -2.42 6.98
CA GLY A 54 -12.57 -1.40 6.63
C GLY A 54 -12.07 0.04 6.75
N TYR A 55 -10.74 0.25 6.80
CA TYR A 55 -10.14 1.59 6.79
C TYR A 55 -9.99 2.16 5.38
N LEU A 56 -9.95 1.27 4.38
CA LEU A 56 -9.96 1.63 2.97
C LEU A 56 -11.19 0.98 2.33
N GLU A 57 -12.05 1.78 1.71
CA GLU A 57 -13.17 1.26 0.94
C GLU A 57 -12.63 0.51 -0.28
N LYS A 58 -13.12 -0.71 -0.52
CA LYS A 58 -12.81 -1.45 -1.75
C LYS A 58 -13.36 -0.66 -2.92
N ASN A 59 -12.49 -0.02 -3.69
CA ASN A 59 -12.93 0.70 -4.87
C ASN A 59 -13.39 -0.34 -5.91
N PRO A 60 -14.67 -0.35 -6.35
CA PRO A 60 -15.07 -1.19 -7.47
C PRO A 60 -14.37 -0.65 -8.72
N LYS A 61 -13.37 -1.40 -9.21
CA LYS A 61 -12.77 -1.15 -10.53
C LYS A 61 -13.83 -1.17 -11.62
#